data_AF-A0A139AYY9-F1
#
_entry.id   AF-A0A139AYY9-F1
#
_cell.length_a   1.000
_cell.length_b   1.000
_cell.length_c   1.000
_cell.angle_alpha   90.00
_cell.angle_beta   90.00
_cell.angle_gamma   90.00
#
_symmetry.space_group_name_H-M   'P 1'
#
loop_
_entity.id
_entity.type
_entity.pdbx_description
1 polymer ?
#
loop_
_entity_poly.entity_id
_entity_poly.type
_entity_poly.pdbx_seq_one_letter_code
_entity_poly.pdbx_strand_id
1 'polypeptide(L)'
;AASSMLFFWTNYVHDLLYGYGFDEASGNFQLDNLGRADSGAADQVHGFAQFGYLECPKTEEQCRNNANFATPPDGKPGVMKYYIFNTSPVAPTNRDSTVDRDVVAHELMHGVVSRLTGGRRDGACVENREASGMNEGWADALAWTIAMTPADTNTSLKSVGSWSTGTSVGIRTYPYSTNGTVNPTHYGYINKQEIATAPHDIGSVWSAMLYEVFWNIASQAKAFGDLEDSKGQGSNNIFLRYLITGLKLQPCNPTFIQARDAFLLADATIGNKAYLCAIWQGFAKRGLGSAANGTDNPWMHVPSWTVPAECSAVPDADKVGEKEWVQPTTPLTFPPQGAELTKASIADKPKNGKAPSPAATTPTTKKTGPTGAVIPNAAGKCEHSIGSVLA
;
A
#
# COMPACT_ATOMS: atom_id res chain seq x y z
N ALA A 1 28.60 0.40 -2.12
CA ALA A 1 27.67 -0.03 -3.20
C ALA A 1 26.28 -0.27 -2.63
N ALA A 2 26.06 -1.32 -1.82
CA ALA A 2 24.77 -1.62 -1.19
C ALA A 2 24.14 -0.41 -0.46
N SER A 3 24.84 0.16 0.53
CA SER A 3 24.37 1.36 1.25
C SER A 3 24.15 2.56 0.34
N SER A 4 24.94 2.71 -0.72
CA SER A 4 24.80 3.81 -1.69
C SER A 4 23.53 3.67 -2.52
N MET A 5 23.20 2.45 -2.96
CA MET A 5 21.98 2.16 -3.71
C MET A 5 20.74 2.30 -2.84
N LEU A 6 20.80 1.78 -1.60
CA LEU A 6 19.74 1.97 -0.62
C LEU A 6 19.50 3.46 -0.35
N PHE A 7 20.57 4.24 -0.14
CA PHE A 7 20.47 5.68 0.06
C PHE A 7 19.83 6.38 -1.14
N PHE A 8 20.28 6.05 -2.36
CA PHE A 8 19.71 6.62 -3.59
C PHE A 8 18.21 6.37 -3.70
N TRP A 9 17.77 5.11 -3.65
CA TRP A 9 16.35 4.78 -3.82
C TRP A 9 15.49 5.32 -2.66
N THR A 10 16.02 5.35 -1.45
CA THR A 10 15.32 5.95 -0.29
C THR A 10 15.03 7.43 -0.51
N ASN A 11 16.03 8.20 -0.93
CA ASN A 11 15.85 9.63 -1.18
C ASN A 11 15.01 9.89 -2.44
N TYR A 12 15.16 9.08 -3.49
CA TYR A 12 14.32 9.15 -4.68
C TYR A 12 12.84 8.98 -4.35
N VAL A 13 12.49 7.93 -3.59
CA VAL A 13 11.09 7.67 -3.20
C VAL A 13 10.57 8.74 -2.25
N HIS A 14 11.42 9.23 -1.33
CA HIS A 14 11.08 10.37 -0.47
C HIS A 14 10.67 11.60 -1.31
N ASP A 15 11.55 12.05 -2.21
CA ASP A 15 11.33 13.26 -3.01
C ASP A 15 10.15 13.10 -3.97
N LEU A 16 10.03 11.90 -4.55
CA LEU A 16 8.89 11.53 -5.37
C LEU A 16 7.59 11.72 -4.59
N LEU A 17 7.42 11.01 -3.48
CA LEU A 17 6.18 11.02 -2.70
C LEU A 17 5.91 12.37 -2.01
N TYR A 18 6.96 13.13 -1.69
CA TYR A 18 6.82 14.52 -1.26
C TYR A 18 6.05 15.33 -2.30
N GLY A 19 6.39 15.19 -3.59
CA GLY A 19 5.65 15.81 -4.70
C GLY A 19 4.17 15.41 -4.75
N TYR A 20 3.85 14.15 -4.45
CA TYR A 20 2.47 13.64 -4.39
C TYR A 20 1.75 13.95 -3.07
N GLY A 21 2.39 14.70 -2.17
CA GLY A 21 1.80 15.21 -0.95
C GLY A 21 2.10 14.42 0.31
N PHE A 22 3.06 13.49 0.32
CA PHE A 22 3.63 12.99 1.58
C PHE A 22 4.69 13.97 2.09
N ASP A 23 4.21 15.14 2.50
CA ASP A 23 4.98 16.27 3.02
C ASP A 23 5.07 16.25 4.55
N GLU A 24 5.70 17.26 5.15
CA GLU A 24 5.90 17.36 6.59
C GLU A 24 4.57 17.38 7.36
N ALA A 25 3.57 18.13 6.86
CA ALA A 25 2.25 18.19 7.46
C ALA A 25 1.55 16.82 7.45
N SER A 26 1.85 16.00 6.45
CA SER A 26 1.36 14.62 6.31
C SER A 26 2.18 13.60 7.11
N GLY A 27 3.22 14.02 7.83
CA GLY A 27 4.05 13.17 8.67
C GLY A 27 5.03 12.32 7.87
N ASN A 28 5.72 12.93 6.91
CA ASN A 28 6.85 12.30 6.24
C ASN A 28 8.06 12.11 7.17
N PHE A 29 9.14 11.55 6.65
CA PHE A 29 10.32 11.19 7.45
C PHE A 29 11.47 12.16 7.16
N GLN A 30 11.68 13.15 8.02
CA GLN A 30 12.72 14.17 7.85
C GLN A 30 13.46 14.43 9.18
N LEU A 31 14.78 14.58 9.09
CA LEU A 31 15.57 15.01 10.25
C LEU A 31 15.18 16.44 10.65
N ASP A 32 14.97 17.31 9.67
CA ASP A 32 14.55 18.70 9.84
C ASP A 32 13.45 19.07 8.83
N ASN A 33 12.39 19.68 9.31
CA ASN A 33 11.24 20.15 8.53
C ASN A 33 11.40 21.58 8.02
N LEU A 34 12.53 22.23 8.33
CA LEU A 34 12.91 23.56 7.85
C LEU A 34 11.83 24.63 8.13
N GLY A 35 11.08 24.46 9.22
CA GLY A 35 9.99 25.35 9.63
C GLY A 35 8.73 25.31 8.75
N ARG A 36 8.57 24.29 7.88
CA ARG A 36 7.43 24.21 6.94
C ARG A 36 6.12 23.70 7.55
N ALA A 37 6.16 22.98 8.67
CA ALA A 37 4.96 22.51 9.37
C ALA A 37 5.23 22.24 10.86
N ASP A 38 4.16 22.31 11.67
CA ASP A 38 4.16 21.87 13.08
C ASP A 38 4.04 20.33 13.16
N SER A 39 5.00 19.66 12.54
CA SER A 39 5.10 18.21 12.47
C SER A 39 6.23 17.63 13.30
N GLY A 40 6.19 16.31 13.53
CA GLY A 40 7.33 15.61 14.08
C GLY A 40 8.54 15.82 13.18
N ALA A 41 9.69 16.12 13.79
CA ALA A 41 10.99 16.19 13.13
C ALA A 41 11.92 15.18 13.82
N ALA A 42 13.19 15.11 13.39
CA ALA A 42 14.15 14.13 13.86
C ALA A 42 13.68 12.68 13.65
N ASP A 43 12.97 12.46 12.55
CA ASP A 43 12.35 11.18 12.22
C ASP A 43 12.73 10.65 10.84
N GLN A 44 13.91 11.03 10.35
CA GLN A 44 14.54 10.44 9.17
C GLN A 44 14.55 8.91 9.21
N VAL A 45 14.50 8.27 8.05
CA VAL A 45 14.60 6.82 7.96
C VAL A 45 16.04 6.34 8.20
N HIS A 46 16.23 5.34 9.06
CA HIS A 46 17.49 4.62 9.26
C HIS A 46 17.48 3.35 8.42
N GLY A 47 18.28 3.31 7.36
CA GLY A 47 18.39 2.15 6.46
C GLY A 47 19.60 1.28 6.74
N PHE A 48 19.38 0.01 7.04
CA PHE A 48 20.42 -0.98 7.26
C PHE A 48 20.55 -1.92 6.05
N ALA A 49 21.66 -1.81 5.34
CA ALA A 49 22.00 -2.69 4.22
C ALA A 49 22.62 -4.01 4.71
N GLN A 50 22.28 -5.13 4.06
CA GLN A 50 22.82 -6.46 4.35
C GLN A 50 22.70 -6.86 5.84
N PHE A 51 21.60 -6.45 6.48
CA PHE A 51 21.39 -6.59 7.92
C PHE A 51 21.52 -8.06 8.33
N GLY A 52 22.24 -8.32 9.43
CA GLY A 52 22.42 -9.66 9.99
C GLY A 52 23.25 -10.65 9.15
N TYR A 53 23.74 -10.28 7.96
CA TYR A 53 24.39 -11.23 7.05
C TYR A 53 25.62 -11.93 7.63
N LEU A 54 26.45 -11.20 8.38
CA LEU A 54 27.66 -11.71 9.05
C LEU A 54 27.41 -12.20 10.48
N GLU A 55 26.30 -11.81 11.08
CA GLU A 55 26.03 -12.00 12.51
C GLU A 55 25.11 -13.20 12.78
N CYS A 56 24.22 -13.51 11.84
CA CYS A 56 23.26 -14.61 12.01
C CYS A 56 23.73 -15.91 11.33
N PRO A 57 23.39 -17.08 11.91
CA PRO A 57 23.50 -18.36 11.22
C PRO A 57 22.79 -18.32 9.86
N LYS A 58 23.39 -18.95 8.83
CA LYS A 58 22.82 -18.99 7.46
C LYS A 58 21.43 -19.61 7.38
N THR A 59 21.04 -20.36 8.40
CA THR A 59 19.75 -21.06 8.53
C THR A 59 18.65 -20.20 9.16
N GLU A 60 18.96 -19.01 9.67
CA GLU A 60 17.95 -18.11 10.23
C GLU A 60 17.32 -17.25 9.13
N GLU A 61 16.09 -17.57 8.79
CA GLU A 61 15.24 -16.81 7.86
C GLU A 61 15.02 -15.36 8.33
N GLN A 62 15.13 -15.09 9.63
CA GLN A 62 15.06 -13.73 10.19
C GLN A 62 16.21 -12.82 9.76
N CYS A 63 17.25 -13.36 9.11
CA CYS A 63 18.41 -12.60 8.66
C CYS A 63 18.70 -12.71 7.16
N ARG A 64 17.80 -13.33 6.38
CA ARG A 64 17.94 -13.55 4.93
C ARG A 64 16.58 -13.56 4.25
N ASN A 65 16.55 -13.44 2.93
CA ASN A 65 15.34 -13.65 2.12
C ASN A 65 14.15 -12.77 2.51
N ASN A 66 14.45 -11.56 3.00
CA ASN A 66 13.46 -10.68 3.58
C ASN A 66 13.86 -9.21 3.41
N ALA A 67 12.95 -8.32 3.77
CA ALA A 67 13.17 -6.92 4.12
C ALA A 67 12.03 -6.50 5.07
N ASN A 68 12.23 -5.44 5.84
CA ASN A 68 11.18 -4.88 6.68
C ASN A 68 11.35 -3.39 6.93
N PHE A 69 10.22 -2.75 7.26
CA PHE A 69 10.13 -1.38 7.73
C PHE A 69 9.38 -1.33 9.06
N ALA A 70 10.00 -0.71 10.07
CA ALA A 70 9.34 -0.35 11.32
C ALA A 70 8.90 1.12 11.30
N THR A 71 7.60 1.35 11.44
CA THR A 71 7.00 2.69 11.35
C THR A 71 6.47 3.17 12.69
N PRO A 72 7.27 3.85 13.52
CA PRO A 72 6.73 4.54 14.67
C PRO A 72 5.91 5.79 14.24
N PRO A 73 5.09 6.35 15.14
CA PRO A 73 4.40 7.61 14.90
C PRO A 73 5.36 8.76 14.54
N ASP A 74 4.80 9.79 13.91
CA ASP A 74 5.48 11.03 13.53
C ASP A 74 6.39 11.61 14.63
N GLY A 75 7.61 12.02 14.24
CA GLY A 75 8.65 12.48 15.18
C GLY A 75 9.53 11.37 15.76
N LYS A 76 9.43 10.13 15.25
CA LYS A 76 10.36 9.03 15.55
C LYS A 76 10.90 8.40 14.26
N PRO A 77 12.21 8.14 14.15
CA PRO A 77 12.81 7.54 12.97
C PRO A 77 12.15 6.23 12.55
N GLY A 78 11.81 6.13 11.26
CA GLY A 78 11.52 4.84 10.64
C GLY A 78 12.79 4.00 10.56
N VAL A 79 12.67 2.67 10.62
CA VAL A 79 13.83 1.76 10.54
C VAL A 79 13.60 0.74 9.43
N MET A 80 14.48 0.71 8.44
CA MET A 80 14.45 -0.28 7.38
C MET A 80 15.61 -1.26 7.50
N LYS A 81 15.33 -2.55 7.35
CA LYS A 81 16.36 -3.59 7.30
C LYS A 81 16.23 -4.36 5.99
N TYR A 82 17.32 -4.40 5.23
CA TYR A 82 17.41 -5.13 3.96
C TYR A 82 18.38 -6.28 4.11
N TYR A 83 17.99 -7.45 3.60
CA TYR A 83 18.71 -8.68 3.82
C TYR A 83 19.24 -9.26 2.50
N ILE A 84 20.20 -10.18 2.63
CA ILE A 84 20.68 -10.97 1.50
C ILE A 84 19.69 -12.10 1.20
N PHE A 85 19.33 -12.25 -0.06
CA PHE A 85 18.54 -13.35 -0.60
C PHE A 85 19.45 -14.45 -1.13
N ASN A 86 19.13 -15.71 -0.86
CA ASN A 86 19.82 -16.89 -1.36
C ASN A 86 18.86 -17.95 -1.97
N THR A 87 17.65 -17.53 -2.32
CA THR A 87 16.55 -18.38 -2.81
C THR A 87 16.55 -18.61 -4.32
N SER A 88 17.49 -18.01 -5.05
CA SER A 88 17.58 -18.12 -6.51
C SER A 88 17.72 -19.57 -6.99
N PRO A 89 16.80 -20.07 -7.84
CA PRO A 89 16.80 -21.47 -8.30
C PRO A 89 17.88 -21.76 -9.35
N VAL A 90 18.39 -20.73 -10.03
CA VAL A 90 19.42 -20.87 -11.08
C VAL A 90 20.81 -21.13 -10.48
N ALA A 91 21.07 -20.62 -9.28
CA ALA A 91 22.22 -20.92 -8.42
C ALA A 91 22.00 -20.20 -7.07
N PRO A 92 22.44 -20.79 -5.93
CA PRO A 92 22.41 -20.13 -4.62
C PRO A 92 23.39 -18.96 -4.61
N THR A 93 22.93 -17.84 -5.14
CA THR A 93 23.64 -16.57 -5.22
C THR A 93 23.13 -15.69 -4.10
N ASN A 94 24.05 -15.06 -3.37
CA ASN A 94 23.73 -14.04 -2.40
C ASN A 94 23.36 -12.76 -3.16
N ARG A 95 22.05 -12.53 -3.34
CA ARG A 95 21.50 -11.34 -3.98
C ARG A 95 21.11 -10.32 -2.91
N ASP A 96 21.75 -9.18 -2.93
CA ASP A 96 21.50 -8.07 -2.00
C ASP A 96 20.25 -7.25 -2.33
N SER A 97 19.18 -7.41 -1.55
CA SER A 97 17.90 -6.71 -1.81
C SER A 97 17.97 -5.18 -1.86
N THR A 98 19.06 -4.57 -1.38
CA THR A 98 19.25 -3.11 -1.49
C THR A 98 19.44 -2.61 -2.92
N VAL A 99 19.75 -3.49 -3.87
CA VAL A 99 19.80 -3.13 -5.31
C VAL A 99 18.55 -3.53 -6.07
N ASP A 100 17.57 -4.12 -5.39
CA ASP A 100 16.25 -4.42 -5.94
C ASP A 100 15.31 -3.24 -5.66
N ARG A 101 15.14 -2.38 -6.66
CA ARG A 101 14.36 -1.15 -6.52
C ARG A 101 12.94 -1.41 -6.00
N ASP A 102 12.31 -2.49 -6.45
CA ASP A 102 10.94 -2.82 -6.08
C ASP A 102 10.82 -3.17 -4.58
N VAL A 103 11.77 -3.93 -4.02
CA VAL A 103 11.87 -4.22 -2.58
C VAL A 103 12.11 -2.93 -1.79
N VAL A 104 12.99 -2.04 -2.26
CA VAL A 104 13.23 -0.77 -1.55
C VAL A 104 11.99 0.13 -1.53
N ALA A 105 11.31 0.25 -2.66
CA ALA A 105 10.07 1.02 -2.75
C ALA A 105 8.95 0.42 -1.90
N HIS A 106 8.84 -0.91 -1.87
CA HIS A 106 7.86 -1.63 -1.06
C HIS A 106 8.00 -1.27 0.42
N GLU A 107 9.20 -1.42 1.00
CA GLU A 107 9.41 -1.15 2.42
C GLU A 107 9.12 0.30 2.79
N LEU A 108 9.56 1.26 1.96
CA LEU A 108 9.27 2.68 2.18
C LEU A 108 7.78 2.97 2.20
N MET A 109 7.02 2.26 1.39
CA MET A 109 5.57 2.44 1.32
C MET A 109 4.86 1.97 2.59
N HIS A 110 5.37 0.99 3.34
CA HIS A 110 4.83 0.67 4.67
C HIS A 110 4.91 1.88 5.61
N GLY A 111 6.02 2.63 5.55
CA GLY A 111 6.19 3.89 6.24
C GLY A 111 5.10 4.90 5.88
N VAL A 112 4.88 5.08 4.58
CA VAL A 112 3.89 6.03 4.03
C VAL A 112 2.47 5.64 4.44
N VAL A 113 2.08 4.38 4.22
CA VAL A 113 0.74 3.87 4.56
C VAL A 113 0.45 4.07 6.05
N SER A 114 1.40 3.72 6.91
CA SER A 114 1.23 3.80 8.37
C SER A 114 1.18 5.25 8.87
N ARG A 115 1.92 6.18 8.25
CA ARG A 115 1.85 7.61 8.60
C ARG A 115 0.59 8.29 8.07
N LEU A 116 0.07 7.88 6.91
CA LEU A 116 -1.11 8.52 6.31
C LEU A 116 -2.43 7.96 6.86
N THR A 117 -2.54 6.65 7.04
CA THR A 117 -3.79 5.97 7.44
C THR A 117 -4.13 6.30 8.88
N GLY A 118 -5.31 6.87 9.14
CA GLY A 118 -5.70 7.33 10.48
C GLY A 118 -4.95 8.60 10.96
N GLY A 119 -3.97 9.07 10.18
CA GLY A 119 -3.21 10.29 10.40
C GLY A 119 -1.91 10.08 11.19
N ARG A 120 -0.92 10.93 10.90
CA ARG A 120 0.50 10.82 11.33
C ARG A 120 0.80 10.56 12.81
N ARG A 121 -0.13 10.88 13.71
CA ARG A 121 0.03 10.70 15.17
C ARG A 121 -0.35 9.29 15.63
N ASP A 122 -0.98 8.50 14.78
CA ASP A 122 -1.40 7.14 15.07
C ASP A 122 -0.65 6.15 14.18
N GLY A 123 0.31 5.44 14.77
CA GLY A 123 1.06 4.40 14.05
C GLY A 123 0.34 3.05 13.99
N ALA A 124 -0.83 2.90 14.63
CA ALA A 124 -1.50 1.61 14.83
C ALA A 124 -2.79 1.48 14.00
N CYS A 125 -2.78 2.02 12.78
CA CYS A 125 -3.96 2.11 11.92
C CYS A 125 -3.99 1.15 10.72
N VAL A 126 -3.04 0.21 10.65
CA VAL A 126 -3.02 -0.88 9.68
C VAL A 126 -2.66 -2.22 10.34
N GLU A 127 -3.23 -2.45 11.52
CA GLU A 127 -2.91 -3.57 12.41
C GLU A 127 -3.83 -4.78 12.25
N ASN A 128 -5.09 -4.54 11.87
CA ASN A 128 -6.03 -5.64 11.70
C ASN A 128 -5.73 -6.41 10.41
N ARG A 129 -6.39 -7.56 10.23
CA ARG A 129 -6.02 -8.53 9.21
C ARG A 129 -6.15 -7.93 7.80
N GLU A 130 -7.30 -7.34 7.47
CA GLU A 130 -7.50 -6.71 6.16
C GLU A 130 -6.60 -5.49 5.95
N ALA A 131 -6.46 -4.60 6.93
CA ALA A 131 -5.66 -3.39 6.76
C ALA A 131 -4.17 -3.70 6.67
N SER A 132 -3.66 -4.64 7.48
CA SER A 132 -2.29 -5.13 7.36
C SER A 132 -2.07 -5.82 6.01
N GLY A 133 -3.06 -6.56 5.50
CA GLY A 133 -2.98 -7.12 4.15
C GLY A 133 -2.94 -6.04 3.08
N MET A 134 -3.80 -5.02 3.17
CA MET A 134 -3.75 -3.89 2.23
C MET A 134 -2.45 -3.08 2.36
N ASN A 135 -1.82 -3.02 3.54
CA ASN A 135 -0.49 -2.43 3.72
C ASN A 135 0.55 -3.05 2.77
N GLU A 136 0.59 -4.39 2.70
CA GLU A 136 1.41 -5.13 1.73
C GLU A 136 1.02 -4.80 0.27
N GLY A 137 -0.29 -4.66 0.00
CA GLY A 137 -0.77 -4.39 -1.35
C GLY A 137 -0.48 -2.98 -1.85
N TRP A 138 -0.60 -1.95 -1.00
CA TRP A 138 -0.19 -0.58 -1.35
C TRP A 138 1.32 -0.51 -1.56
N ALA A 139 2.10 -1.27 -0.78
CA ALA A 139 3.54 -1.36 -0.92
C ALA A 139 3.97 -1.97 -2.26
N ASP A 140 3.34 -3.08 -2.66
CA ASP A 140 3.52 -3.63 -4.00
C ASP A 140 3.05 -2.66 -5.09
N ALA A 141 1.97 -1.90 -4.85
CA ALA A 141 1.45 -0.92 -5.80
C ALA A 141 2.44 0.19 -6.13
N LEU A 142 3.11 0.75 -5.11
CA LEU A 142 4.19 1.71 -5.35
C LEU A 142 5.35 1.06 -6.12
N ALA A 143 5.75 -0.15 -5.71
CA ALA A 143 6.87 -0.86 -6.30
C ALA A 143 6.69 -1.09 -7.82
N TRP A 144 5.52 -1.60 -8.25
CA TRP A 144 5.26 -1.76 -9.67
C TRP A 144 4.99 -0.44 -10.40
N THR A 145 4.46 0.60 -9.73
CA THR A 145 4.25 1.93 -10.35
C THR A 145 5.58 2.57 -10.73
N ILE A 146 6.57 2.53 -9.84
CA ILE A 146 7.93 3.04 -10.11
C ILE A 146 8.64 2.18 -11.17
N ALA A 147 8.27 0.90 -11.28
CA ALA A 147 8.81 -0.01 -12.28
C ALA A 147 8.14 0.05 -13.66
N MET A 148 7.05 0.81 -13.81
CA MET A 148 6.40 0.99 -15.10
C MET A 148 7.19 1.93 -16.01
N THR A 149 7.09 1.67 -17.30
CA THR A 149 7.71 2.44 -18.37
C THR A 149 6.66 2.75 -19.45
N PRO A 150 6.89 3.75 -20.32
CA PRO A 150 5.99 4.03 -21.43
C PRO A 150 5.82 2.89 -22.45
N ALA A 151 6.67 1.85 -22.40
CA ALA A 151 6.56 0.67 -23.25
C ALA A 151 5.60 -0.40 -22.68
N ASP A 152 5.16 -0.26 -21.43
CA ASP A 152 4.22 -1.19 -20.82
C ASP A 152 2.81 -0.99 -21.38
N THR A 153 2.05 -2.09 -21.46
CA THR A 153 0.63 -2.10 -21.84
C THR A 153 -0.19 -2.83 -20.78
N ASN A 154 -1.53 -2.82 -20.90
CA ASN A 154 -2.39 -3.55 -19.98
C ASN A 154 -2.09 -5.06 -19.90
N THR A 155 -1.38 -5.62 -20.89
CA THR A 155 -0.92 -7.01 -20.89
C THR A 155 0.45 -7.23 -20.23
N SER A 156 1.18 -6.16 -19.90
CA SER A 156 2.45 -6.26 -19.18
C SER A 156 2.26 -6.95 -17.84
N LEU A 157 3.24 -7.78 -17.49
CA LEU A 157 3.32 -8.43 -16.19
C LEU A 157 4.25 -7.62 -15.28
N LYS A 158 3.83 -7.42 -14.02
CA LYS A 158 4.69 -6.83 -12.99
C LYS A 158 4.84 -7.80 -11.83
N SER A 159 6.05 -7.86 -11.28
CA SER A 159 6.39 -8.65 -10.10
C SER A 159 7.18 -7.80 -9.12
N VAL A 160 7.30 -8.28 -7.89
CA VAL A 160 8.10 -7.65 -6.83
C VAL A 160 9.15 -8.65 -6.34
N GLY A 161 10.40 -8.21 -6.21
CA GLY A 161 11.52 -9.02 -5.75
C GLY A 161 12.01 -10.02 -6.79
N SER A 162 11.77 -9.78 -8.09
CA SER A 162 12.18 -10.70 -9.16
C SER A 162 13.70 -10.86 -9.25
N TRP A 163 14.43 -9.76 -9.04
CA TRP A 163 15.89 -9.82 -8.98
C TRP A 163 16.34 -10.52 -7.70
N SER A 164 15.76 -10.19 -6.54
CA SER A 164 16.16 -10.76 -5.23
C SER A 164 15.92 -12.27 -5.16
N THR A 165 14.77 -12.73 -5.60
CA THR A 165 14.40 -14.16 -5.64
C THR A 165 14.99 -14.90 -6.83
N GLY A 166 15.42 -14.19 -7.87
CA GLY A 166 15.90 -14.79 -9.11
C GLY A 166 14.86 -15.56 -9.91
N THR A 167 13.59 -15.20 -9.75
CA THR A 167 12.47 -15.74 -10.51
C THR A 167 11.75 -14.63 -11.27
N SER A 168 11.10 -14.94 -12.40
CA SER A 168 10.33 -13.95 -13.15
C SER A 168 9.04 -13.52 -12.44
N VAL A 169 8.46 -14.41 -11.62
CA VAL A 169 7.24 -14.14 -10.85
C VAL A 169 7.50 -13.31 -9.58
N GLY A 170 8.75 -13.28 -9.12
CA GLY A 170 9.12 -12.60 -7.88
C GLY A 170 8.72 -13.40 -6.65
N ILE A 171 8.33 -12.70 -5.58
CA ILE A 171 8.00 -13.33 -4.29
C ILE A 171 6.51 -13.63 -4.09
N ARG A 172 5.63 -13.07 -4.92
CA ARG A 172 4.18 -13.30 -4.84
C ARG A 172 3.77 -14.54 -5.62
N THR A 173 2.61 -15.11 -5.30
CA THR A 173 2.10 -16.33 -5.97
C THR A 173 1.84 -16.12 -7.46
N TYR A 174 1.32 -14.96 -7.83
CA TYR A 174 0.99 -14.58 -9.21
C TYR A 174 1.63 -13.24 -9.54
N PRO A 175 2.08 -13.01 -10.79
CA PRO A 175 2.43 -11.66 -11.20
C PRO A 175 1.18 -10.78 -11.25
N TYR A 176 1.35 -9.48 -11.11
CA TYR A 176 0.30 -8.50 -11.36
C TYR A 176 0.02 -8.42 -12.86
N SER A 177 -1.25 -8.63 -13.22
CA SER A 177 -1.72 -8.73 -14.60
C SER A 177 -3.20 -8.37 -14.65
N THR A 178 -3.66 -7.75 -15.73
CA THR A 178 -5.09 -7.54 -15.99
C THR A 178 -5.80 -8.82 -16.49
N ASN A 179 -5.04 -9.88 -16.79
CA ASN A 179 -5.56 -11.15 -17.27
C ASN A 179 -5.93 -12.06 -16.08
N GLY A 180 -7.22 -12.32 -15.91
CA GLY A 180 -7.76 -13.17 -14.84
C GLY A 180 -7.32 -14.64 -14.86
N THR A 181 -6.79 -15.14 -15.99
CA THR A 181 -6.18 -16.48 -16.07
C THR A 181 -4.76 -16.47 -15.51
N VAL A 182 -4.02 -15.36 -15.68
CA VAL A 182 -2.64 -15.20 -15.16
C VAL A 182 -2.68 -14.89 -13.67
N ASN A 183 -3.57 -14.00 -13.25
CA ASN A 183 -3.80 -13.68 -11.85
C ASN A 183 -5.30 -13.78 -11.54
N PRO A 184 -5.75 -14.92 -10.97
CA PRO A 184 -7.16 -15.19 -10.73
C PRO A 184 -7.71 -14.59 -9.44
N THR A 185 -6.89 -13.83 -8.70
CA THR A 185 -7.30 -13.29 -7.40
C THR A 185 -8.42 -12.25 -7.53
N HIS A 186 -9.39 -12.33 -6.62
CA HIS A 186 -10.52 -11.42 -6.53
C HIS A 186 -11.00 -11.31 -5.07
N TYR A 187 -11.94 -10.43 -4.75
CA TYR A 187 -12.34 -10.16 -3.36
C TYR A 187 -12.68 -11.42 -2.55
N GLY A 188 -13.49 -12.33 -3.12
CA GLY A 188 -13.79 -13.63 -2.52
C GLY A 188 -12.63 -14.61 -2.33
N TYR A 189 -11.45 -14.41 -2.95
CA TYR A 189 -10.26 -15.24 -2.67
C TYR A 189 -9.78 -15.07 -1.23
N ILE A 190 -10.07 -13.93 -0.60
CA ILE A 190 -9.69 -13.67 0.78
C ILE A 190 -10.38 -14.64 1.75
N ASN A 191 -11.50 -15.27 1.35
CA ASN A 191 -12.15 -16.32 2.12
C ASN A 191 -11.42 -17.67 2.10
N LYS A 192 -10.34 -17.82 1.33
CA LYS A 192 -9.56 -19.05 1.30
C LYS A 192 -8.60 -19.07 2.49
N GLN A 193 -8.50 -20.20 3.17
CA GLN A 193 -7.71 -20.34 4.39
C GLN A 193 -6.24 -19.95 4.18
N GLU A 194 -5.68 -20.32 3.04
CA GLU A 194 -4.30 -20.02 2.65
C GLU A 194 -4.05 -18.52 2.44
N ILE A 195 -5.06 -17.77 1.97
CA ILE A 195 -4.94 -16.32 1.76
C ILE A 195 -5.23 -15.57 3.06
N ALA A 196 -6.26 -15.99 3.79
CA ALA A 196 -6.78 -15.27 4.95
C ALA A 196 -5.79 -15.10 6.10
N THR A 197 -4.75 -15.94 6.19
CA THR A 197 -3.81 -15.97 7.31
C THR A 197 -2.51 -15.25 7.06
N ALA A 198 -2.24 -14.81 5.84
CA ALA A 198 -0.98 -14.16 5.47
C ALA A 198 -1.25 -12.76 4.91
N PRO A 199 -0.71 -11.69 5.54
CA PRO A 199 -0.92 -10.33 5.04
C PRO A 199 -0.43 -10.16 3.60
N HIS A 200 0.68 -10.82 3.23
CA HIS A 200 1.23 -10.81 1.87
C HIS A 200 0.26 -11.35 0.81
N ASP A 201 -0.47 -12.41 1.14
CA ASP A 201 -1.42 -13.04 0.22
C ASP A 201 -2.67 -12.19 0.08
N ILE A 202 -3.17 -11.61 1.18
CA ILE A 202 -4.26 -10.61 1.16
C ILE A 202 -3.81 -9.37 0.35
N GLY A 203 -2.59 -8.90 0.55
CA GLY A 203 -2.02 -7.76 -0.16
C GLY A 203 -1.87 -7.99 -1.64
N SER A 204 -1.52 -9.22 -2.05
CA SER A 204 -1.50 -9.61 -3.45
C SER A 204 -2.89 -9.47 -4.11
N VAL A 205 -3.96 -9.77 -3.38
CA VAL A 205 -5.34 -9.54 -3.86
C VAL A 205 -5.61 -8.02 -4.00
N TRP A 206 -5.24 -7.21 -3.01
CA TRP A 206 -5.44 -5.75 -3.05
C TRP A 206 -4.66 -5.06 -4.17
N SER A 207 -3.37 -5.37 -4.29
CA SER A 207 -2.50 -4.81 -5.34
C SER A 207 -2.96 -5.23 -6.74
N ALA A 208 -3.49 -6.44 -6.91
CA ALA A 208 -4.11 -6.85 -8.16
C ALA A 208 -5.34 -6.00 -8.53
N MET A 209 -6.15 -5.58 -7.55
CA MET A 209 -7.26 -4.63 -7.79
C MET A 209 -6.74 -3.26 -8.20
N LEU A 210 -5.71 -2.74 -7.52
CA LEU A 210 -5.08 -1.47 -7.86
C LEU A 210 -4.43 -1.51 -9.25
N TYR A 211 -3.92 -2.65 -9.69
CA TYR A 211 -3.37 -2.84 -11.03
C TYR A 211 -4.46 -2.70 -12.12
N GLU A 212 -5.66 -3.22 -11.89
CA GLU A 212 -6.81 -2.99 -12.80
C GLU A 212 -7.21 -1.52 -12.83
N VAL A 213 -7.29 -0.88 -11.64
CA VAL A 213 -7.63 0.55 -11.54
C VAL A 213 -6.62 1.41 -12.29
N PHE A 214 -5.32 1.12 -12.15
CA PHE A 214 -4.27 1.80 -12.89
C PHE A 214 -4.48 1.71 -14.40
N TRP A 215 -4.70 0.51 -14.94
CA TRP A 215 -4.84 0.33 -16.38
C TRP A 215 -6.14 0.92 -16.93
N ASN A 216 -7.21 0.94 -16.13
CA ASN A 216 -8.43 1.64 -16.49
C ASN A 216 -8.22 3.16 -16.54
N ILE A 217 -7.53 3.73 -15.54
CA ILE A 217 -7.12 5.15 -15.58
C ILE A 217 -6.23 5.41 -16.80
N ALA A 218 -5.29 4.51 -17.10
CA ALA A 218 -4.40 4.64 -18.25
C ALA A 218 -5.15 4.62 -19.59
N SER A 219 -6.17 3.79 -19.73
CA SER A 219 -7.01 3.74 -20.93
C SER A 219 -7.71 5.09 -21.21
N GLN A 220 -8.07 5.82 -20.14
CA GLN A 220 -8.72 7.12 -20.24
C GLN A 220 -7.70 8.28 -20.38
N ALA A 221 -6.61 8.24 -19.60
CA ALA A 221 -5.55 9.25 -19.62
C ALA A 221 -4.67 9.18 -20.88
N LYS A 222 -4.62 8.04 -21.59
CA LYS A 222 -3.94 7.82 -22.89
C LYS A 222 -2.45 8.16 -22.96
N ALA A 223 -1.79 8.44 -21.83
CA ALA A 223 -0.36 8.70 -21.77
C ALA A 223 0.22 8.30 -20.41
N PHE A 224 1.44 7.76 -20.43
CA PHE A 224 2.32 7.76 -19.27
C PHE A 224 2.93 9.16 -19.11
N GLY A 225 3.01 9.64 -17.89
CA GLY A 225 3.66 10.90 -17.56
C GLY A 225 5.02 10.68 -16.91
N ASP A 226 5.78 11.75 -16.81
CA ASP A 226 6.98 11.78 -15.98
C ASP A 226 6.56 11.68 -14.51
N LEU A 227 6.97 10.62 -13.82
CA LEU A 227 6.55 10.36 -12.44
C LEU A 227 7.05 11.45 -11.49
N GLU A 228 8.16 12.11 -11.80
CA GLU A 228 8.72 13.22 -11.00
C GLU A 228 7.88 14.50 -11.12
N ASP A 229 7.13 14.68 -12.22
CA ASP A 229 6.12 15.74 -12.34
C ASP A 229 4.82 15.32 -11.65
N SER A 230 4.76 15.52 -10.33
CA SER A 230 3.56 15.26 -9.52
C SER A 230 2.29 15.99 -10.01
N LYS A 231 2.42 17.05 -10.80
CA LYS A 231 1.29 17.80 -11.40
C LYS A 231 0.96 17.32 -12.81
N GLY A 232 1.77 16.40 -13.36
CA GLY A 232 1.57 15.73 -14.62
C GLY A 232 0.18 15.10 -14.73
N GLN A 233 -0.29 14.95 -15.96
CA GLN A 233 -1.61 14.38 -16.27
C GLN A 233 -1.49 12.95 -16.82
N GLY A 234 -0.31 12.34 -16.70
CA GLY A 234 -0.10 10.94 -17.05
C GLY A 234 -0.84 10.00 -16.12
N SER A 235 -1.13 8.80 -16.62
CA SER A 235 -1.84 7.75 -15.89
C SER A 235 -1.20 7.41 -14.53
N ASN A 236 0.13 7.30 -14.52
CA ASN A 236 0.95 7.08 -13.32
C ASN A 236 0.93 8.27 -12.36
N ASN A 237 0.93 9.51 -12.85
CA ASN A 237 0.77 10.69 -11.99
C ASN A 237 -0.62 10.68 -11.32
N ILE A 238 -1.66 10.44 -12.11
CA ILE A 238 -3.04 10.41 -11.61
C ILE A 238 -3.23 9.30 -10.59
N PHE A 239 -2.80 8.09 -10.91
CA PHE A 239 -2.89 6.95 -10.01
C PHE A 239 -2.17 7.20 -8.69
N LEU A 240 -0.91 7.68 -8.73
CA LEU A 240 -0.14 7.91 -7.51
C LEU A 240 -0.73 9.04 -6.66
N ARG A 241 -1.28 10.10 -7.27
CA ARG A 241 -2.04 11.14 -6.54
C ARG A 241 -3.27 10.57 -5.84
N TYR A 242 -4.06 9.74 -6.51
CA TYR A 242 -5.24 9.13 -5.90
C TYR A 242 -4.89 8.11 -4.83
N LEU A 243 -3.80 7.36 -5.02
CA LEU A 243 -3.30 6.43 -4.02
C LEU A 243 -2.92 7.17 -2.72
N ILE A 244 -2.08 8.21 -2.80
CA ILE A 244 -1.65 8.98 -1.63
C ILE A 244 -2.83 9.74 -0.99
N THR A 245 -3.73 10.30 -1.80
CA THR A 245 -4.92 11.01 -1.28
C THR A 245 -5.91 10.05 -0.64
N GLY A 246 -6.11 8.86 -1.21
CA GLY A 246 -6.97 7.82 -0.64
C GLY A 246 -6.46 7.35 0.72
N LEU A 247 -5.15 7.15 0.89
CA LEU A 247 -4.53 6.82 2.18
C LEU A 247 -4.79 7.87 3.25
N LYS A 248 -4.81 9.17 2.89
CA LYS A 248 -5.17 10.26 3.81
C LYS A 248 -6.65 10.27 4.19
N LEU A 249 -7.52 9.77 3.32
CA LEU A 249 -8.98 9.83 3.46
C LEU A 249 -9.58 8.60 4.16
N GLN A 250 -8.91 7.45 4.07
CA GLN A 250 -9.42 6.21 4.61
C GLN A 250 -9.42 6.21 6.15
N PRO A 251 -10.37 5.49 6.80
CA PRO A 251 -10.38 5.37 8.26
C PRO A 251 -9.18 4.56 8.77
N CYS A 252 -8.92 4.64 10.07
CA CYS A 252 -8.02 3.71 10.75
C CYS A 252 -8.54 2.27 10.64
N ASN A 253 -7.64 1.32 10.35
CA ASN A 253 -7.94 -0.09 10.09
C ASN A 253 -9.07 -0.29 9.06
N PRO A 254 -8.89 0.23 7.83
CA PRO A 254 -9.94 0.17 6.82
C PRO A 254 -10.21 -1.27 6.37
N THR A 255 -11.45 -1.55 6.00
CA THR A 255 -11.77 -2.72 5.16
C THR A 255 -11.45 -2.43 3.70
N PHE A 256 -11.38 -3.45 2.85
CA PHE A 256 -11.21 -3.30 1.39
C PHE A 256 -12.25 -2.35 0.78
N ILE A 257 -13.51 -2.47 1.23
CA ILE A 257 -14.61 -1.59 0.77
C ILE A 257 -14.34 -0.14 1.17
N GLN A 258 -13.89 0.11 2.40
CA GLN A 258 -13.59 1.46 2.87
C GLN A 258 -12.37 2.06 2.15
N ALA A 259 -11.36 1.24 1.85
CA ALA A 259 -10.18 1.66 1.09
C ALA A 259 -10.54 1.98 -0.38
N ARG A 260 -11.38 1.17 -1.03
CA ARG A 260 -11.95 1.47 -2.36
C ARG A 260 -12.69 2.80 -2.36
N ASP A 261 -13.58 2.98 -1.37
CA ASP A 261 -14.40 4.19 -1.27
C ASP A 261 -13.54 5.43 -1.01
N ALA A 262 -12.43 5.29 -0.28
CA ALA A 262 -11.45 6.36 -0.10
C ALA A 262 -10.72 6.72 -1.42
N PHE A 263 -10.42 5.74 -2.28
CA PHE A 263 -9.85 5.97 -3.61
C PHE A 263 -10.84 6.69 -4.53
N LEU A 264 -12.12 6.32 -4.50
CA LEU A 264 -13.20 7.03 -5.20
C LEU A 264 -13.38 8.45 -4.67
N LEU A 265 -13.28 8.63 -3.35
CA LEU A 265 -13.34 9.95 -2.70
C LEU A 265 -12.14 10.83 -3.09
N ALA A 266 -10.97 10.25 -3.31
CA ALA A 266 -9.81 10.99 -3.83
C ALA A 266 -10.11 11.58 -5.22
N ASP A 267 -10.63 10.78 -6.16
CA ASP A 267 -11.05 11.29 -7.47
C ASP A 267 -12.18 12.33 -7.37
N ALA A 268 -13.13 12.15 -6.45
CA ALA A 268 -14.17 13.15 -6.22
C ALA A 268 -13.61 14.47 -5.65
N THR A 269 -12.56 14.42 -4.84
CA THR A 269 -12.01 15.58 -4.13
C THR A 269 -11.00 16.36 -4.97
N ILE A 270 -10.10 15.67 -5.68
CA ILE A 270 -9.00 16.29 -6.42
C ILE A 270 -9.02 15.98 -7.93
N GLY A 271 -9.89 15.07 -8.37
CA GLY A 271 -10.07 14.66 -9.76
C GLY A 271 -11.35 15.16 -10.42
N ASN A 272 -12.23 15.86 -9.69
CA ASN A 272 -13.56 16.26 -10.15
C ASN A 272 -14.41 15.09 -10.69
N LYS A 273 -14.22 13.88 -10.15
CA LYS A 273 -14.87 12.64 -10.60
C LYS A 273 -14.49 12.23 -12.04
N ALA A 274 -13.37 12.71 -12.56
CA ALA A 274 -12.95 12.47 -13.93
C ALA A 274 -12.74 10.97 -14.23
N TYR A 275 -12.29 10.19 -13.23
CA TYR A 275 -11.95 8.77 -13.39
C TYR A 275 -12.90 7.83 -12.62
N LEU A 276 -14.05 8.34 -12.17
CA LEU A 276 -15.00 7.62 -11.31
C LEU A 276 -15.34 6.23 -11.85
N CYS A 277 -15.69 6.17 -13.15
CA CYS A 277 -16.08 4.90 -13.77
C CYS A 277 -14.89 3.98 -14.06
N ALA A 278 -13.73 4.53 -14.43
CA ALA A 278 -12.50 3.74 -14.58
C ALA A 278 -12.12 3.04 -13.27
N ILE A 279 -12.20 3.77 -12.15
CA ILE A 279 -11.94 3.23 -10.80
C ILE A 279 -12.96 2.16 -10.44
N TRP A 280 -14.26 2.43 -10.61
CA TRP A 280 -15.31 1.45 -10.33
C TRP A 280 -15.16 0.16 -11.14
N GLN A 281 -14.89 0.27 -12.43
CA GLN A 281 -14.68 -0.88 -13.30
C GLN A 281 -13.46 -1.70 -12.87
N GLY A 282 -12.36 -1.05 -12.46
CA GLY A 282 -11.15 -1.75 -12.04
C GLY A 282 -11.39 -2.60 -10.80
N PHE A 283 -12.02 -2.01 -9.77
CA PHE A 283 -12.40 -2.74 -8.57
C PHE A 283 -13.46 -3.81 -8.83
N ALA A 284 -14.49 -3.51 -9.63
CA ALA A 284 -15.56 -4.44 -9.96
C ALA A 284 -15.05 -5.65 -10.75
N LYS A 285 -14.07 -5.48 -11.64
CA LYS A 285 -13.44 -6.58 -12.40
C LYS A 285 -12.86 -7.67 -11.48
N ARG A 286 -12.38 -7.28 -10.29
CA ARG A 286 -11.90 -8.20 -9.24
C ARG A 286 -12.87 -8.38 -8.08
N GLY A 287 -14.16 -8.18 -8.32
CA GLY A 287 -15.21 -8.53 -7.37
C GLY A 287 -15.40 -7.54 -6.22
N LEU A 288 -14.81 -6.34 -6.27
CA LEU A 288 -15.02 -5.28 -5.27
C LEU A 288 -15.96 -4.18 -5.79
N GLY A 289 -16.97 -4.57 -6.58
CA GLY A 289 -17.97 -3.69 -7.18
C GLY A 289 -18.99 -3.13 -6.20
N SER A 290 -19.97 -2.39 -6.72
CA SER A 290 -20.91 -1.56 -5.96
C SER A 290 -21.76 -2.32 -4.94
N ALA A 291 -22.04 -3.60 -5.20
CA ALA A 291 -22.79 -4.48 -4.31
C ALA A 291 -21.90 -5.46 -3.51
N ALA A 292 -20.57 -5.31 -3.56
CA ALA A 292 -19.67 -6.14 -2.76
C ALA A 292 -19.93 -5.88 -1.28
N ASN A 293 -19.88 -6.94 -0.48
CA ASN A 293 -20.14 -6.87 0.94
C ASN A 293 -19.10 -7.67 1.71
N GLY A 294 -18.64 -7.13 2.83
CA GLY A 294 -17.70 -7.82 3.68
C GLY A 294 -17.22 -6.96 4.84
N THR A 295 -16.50 -7.61 5.73
CA THR A 295 -15.90 -7.04 6.94
C THR A 295 -14.55 -7.71 7.14
N ASP A 296 -13.75 -7.23 8.09
CA ASP A 296 -12.47 -7.84 8.52
C ASP A 296 -12.60 -9.26 9.15
N ASN A 297 -13.66 -10.00 8.83
CA ASN A 297 -13.78 -11.42 9.08
C ASN A 297 -13.21 -12.21 7.89
N PRO A 298 -12.22 -13.11 8.13
CA PRO A 298 -11.64 -13.99 7.12
C PRO A 298 -12.62 -14.64 6.14
N TRP A 299 -13.82 -15.00 6.58
CA TRP A 299 -14.74 -15.86 5.84
C TRP A 299 -15.92 -15.12 5.21
N MET A 300 -15.96 -13.79 5.30
CA MET A 300 -17.13 -12.99 4.92
C MET A 300 -16.81 -11.92 3.87
N HIS A 301 -16.31 -12.35 2.71
CA HIS A 301 -16.08 -11.49 1.54
C HIS A 301 -16.98 -11.95 0.39
N VAL A 302 -18.07 -11.22 0.16
CA VAL A 302 -19.03 -11.50 -0.92
C VAL A 302 -18.68 -10.62 -2.12
N PRO A 303 -18.15 -11.18 -3.21
CA PRO A 303 -17.76 -10.39 -4.37
C PRO A 303 -18.97 -9.86 -5.13
N SER A 304 -18.80 -8.68 -5.73
CA SER A 304 -19.69 -8.16 -6.77
C SER A 304 -18.90 -7.62 -7.95
N TRP A 305 -19.37 -7.92 -9.16
CA TRP A 305 -18.83 -7.39 -10.41
C TRP A 305 -19.66 -6.24 -10.97
N THR A 306 -20.64 -5.75 -10.21
CA THR A 306 -21.50 -4.64 -10.62
C THR A 306 -20.80 -3.30 -10.46
N VAL A 307 -21.05 -2.38 -11.37
CA VAL A 307 -20.71 -0.95 -11.24
C VAL A 307 -21.99 -0.16 -10.97
N PRO A 308 -21.91 1.09 -10.45
CA PRO A 308 -23.06 1.98 -10.38
C PRO A 308 -23.69 2.22 -11.76
N ALA A 309 -24.98 2.56 -11.79
CA ALA A 309 -25.74 2.68 -13.04
C ALA A 309 -25.15 3.73 -14.00
N GLU A 310 -24.62 4.82 -13.46
CA GLU A 310 -23.92 5.87 -14.20
C GLU A 310 -22.66 5.38 -14.93
N CYS A 311 -22.07 4.26 -14.47
CA CYS A 311 -20.89 3.64 -15.05
C CYS A 311 -21.20 2.40 -15.90
N SER A 312 -22.44 1.91 -15.91
CA SER A 312 -22.84 0.74 -16.70
C SER A 312 -22.85 1.00 -18.21
N ALA A 313 -23.01 2.26 -18.62
CA ALA A 313 -22.98 2.67 -20.03
C ALA A 313 -21.56 2.98 -20.53
N VAL A 314 -20.59 3.08 -19.62
CA VAL A 314 -19.19 3.34 -19.90
C VAL A 314 -18.58 2.00 -20.34
N PRO A 315 -18.07 1.87 -21.58
CA PRO A 315 -17.43 0.64 -22.03
C PRO A 315 -16.31 0.18 -21.08
N ASP A 316 -16.03 -1.11 -21.07
CA ASP A 316 -14.92 -1.67 -20.29
C ASP A 316 -13.59 -1.31 -20.95
N ALA A 317 -12.61 -0.84 -20.19
CA ALA A 317 -11.29 -0.46 -20.69
C ALA A 317 -10.61 -1.57 -21.49
N ASP A 318 -10.86 -2.84 -21.15
CA ASP A 318 -10.32 -4.01 -21.88
C ASP A 318 -10.98 -4.24 -23.25
N LYS A 319 -12.18 -3.67 -23.46
CA LYS A 319 -12.98 -3.87 -24.68
C LYS A 319 -12.87 -2.72 -25.66
N VAL A 320 -12.22 -1.63 -25.25
CA VAL A 320 -12.03 -0.45 -26.07
C VAL A 320 -10.55 -0.39 -26.45
N GLY A 321 -10.25 -0.51 -27.75
CA GLY A 321 -8.90 -0.20 -28.22
C GLY A 321 -8.53 1.23 -27.80
N GLU A 322 -7.25 1.50 -27.49
CA GLU A 322 -6.70 2.73 -26.88
C GLU A 322 -7.22 4.09 -27.41
N LYS A 323 -7.99 4.13 -28.49
CA LYS A 323 -8.41 5.33 -29.21
C LYS A 323 -9.75 5.95 -28.79
N GLU A 324 -10.67 5.29 -28.08
CA GLU A 324 -12.05 5.85 -27.91
C GLU A 324 -12.34 6.60 -26.59
N TRP A 325 -11.41 6.74 -25.65
CA TRP A 325 -11.67 7.47 -24.39
C TRP A 325 -11.40 8.99 -24.46
N VAL A 326 -12.35 9.81 -24.04
CA VAL A 326 -12.23 11.28 -24.09
C VAL A 326 -11.45 11.79 -22.88
N GLN A 327 -10.42 12.60 -23.12
CA GLN A 327 -9.67 13.32 -22.09
C GLN A 327 -10.60 14.27 -21.33
N PRO A 328 -10.46 14.43 -20.00
CA PRO A 328 -11.05 15.58 -19.32
C PRO A 328 -10.49 16.86 -19.96
N THR A 329 -11.36 17.71 -20.51
CA THR A 329 -10.98 18.96 -21.20
C THR A 329 -10.57 20.08 -20.24
N THR A 330 -10.59 19.82 -18.94
CA THR A 330 -10.27 20.79 -17.90
C THR A 330 -8.98 20.37 -17.20
N PRO A 331 -7.92 21.19 -17.19
CA PRO A 331 -6.73 20.93 -16.39
C PRO A 331 -7.14 20.74 -14.92
N LEU A 332 -6.71 19.65 -14.30
CA LEU A 332 -6.93 19.42 -12.87
C LEU A 332 -6.23 20.53 -12.08
N THR A 333 -7.01 21.38 -11.42
CA THR A 333 -6.50 22.37 -10.46
C THR A 333 -6.47 21.74 -9.08
N PHE A 334 -5.28 21.49 -8.55
CA PHE A 334 -5.10 20.89 -7.23
C PHE A 334 -5.29 21.93 -6.12
N PRO A 335 -5.81 21.54 -4.94
CA PRO A 335 -5.61 22.33 -3.74
C PRO A 335 -4.11 22.57 -3.53
N PRO A 336 -3.69 23.73 -3.00
CA PRO A 336 -2.30 23.95 -2.63
C PRO A 336 -1.81 22.84 -1.69
N GLN A 337 -0.55 22.42 -1.80
CA GLN A 337 0.11 21.63 -0.77
C GLN A 337 -0.12 22.32 0.59
N GLY A 338 -0.71 21.60 1.54
CA GLY A 338 -1.13 22.14 2.85
C GLY A 338 -2.58 22.60 2.97
N ALA A 339 -3.42 22.52 1.93
CA ALA A 339 -4.87 22.60 2.12
C ALA A 339 -5.30 21.32 2.87
N GLU A 340 -5.43 21.42 4.19
CA GLU A 340 -6.02 20.37 5.00
C GLU A 340 -7.30 19.89 4.31
N LEU A 341 -7.43 18.57 4.15
CA LEU A 341 -8.75 17.96 4.10
C LEU A 341 -9.40 18.27 5.45
N THR A 342 -10.01 19.45 5.55
CA THR A 342 -10.63 19.90 6.79
C THR A 342 -11.70 18.89 7.16
N LYS A 343 -11.95 18.70 8.47
CA LYS A 343 -13.03 17.82 8.96
C LYS A 343 -14.40 18.06 8.30
N ALA A 344 -14.63 19.21 7.66
CA ALA A 344 -15.83 19.51 6.91
C ALA A 344 -15.97 18.69 5.61
N SER A 345 -14.88 18.32 4.92
CA SER A 345 -14.94 17.41 3.76
C SER A 345 -15.14 15.94 4.17
N ILE A 346 -15.04 15.65 5.48
CA ILE A 346 -15.28 14.34 6.10
C ILE A 346 -16.76 14.20 6.56
N ALA A 347 -17.54 15.29 6.52
CA ALA A 347 -18.85 15.36 7.17
C ALA A 347 -20.01 14.63 6.46
N ASP A 348 -19.82 14.15 5.23
CA ASP A 348 -20.84 13.34 4.52
C ASP A 348 -20.73 11.83 4.84
N LYS A 349 -20.49 11.47 6.10
CA LYS A 349 -20.66 10.08 6.57
C LYS A 349 -22.05 9.90 7.23
N PRO A 350 -22.84 8.90 6.82
CA PRO A 350 -23.95 8.44 7.65
C PRO A 350 -23.38 7.90 8.98
N LYS A 351 -23.83 8.48 10.09
CA LYS A 351 -23.56 7.97 11.43
C LYS A 351 -24.27 6.63 11.61
N ASN A 352 -23.61 5.52 11.30
CA ASN A 352 -24.12 4.21 11.68
C ASN A 352 -23.73 3.88 13.12
N GLY A 353 -24.72 4.01 14.00
CA GLY A 353 -25.01 3.10 15.11
C GLY A 353 -23.86 2.68 16.01
N LYS A 354 -23.75 3.34 17.16
CA LYS A 354 -23.02 2.84 18.33
C LYS A 354 -23.67 1.53 18.79
N ALA A 355 -23.00 0.39 18.63
CA ALA A 355 -23.39 -0.82 19.32
C ALA A 355 -23.20 -0.61 20.84
N PRO A 356 -24.18 -0.94 21.70
CA PRO A 356 -24.06 -0.76 23.13
C PRO A 356 -23.06 -1.77 23.71
N SER A 357 -22.06 -1.28 24.44
CA SER A 357 -21.19 -2.10 25.28
C SER A 357 -22.02 -2.74 26.39
N PRO A 358 -21.91 -4.06 26.66
CA PRO A 358 -22.42 -4.62 27.89
C PRO A 358 -21.55 -4.14 29.06
N ALA A 359 -22.22 -3.76 30.14
CA ALA A 359 -21.62 -3.23 31.36
C ALA A 359 -20.67 -4.24 32.02
N ALA A 360 -19.52 -3.74 32.50
CA ALA A 360 -18.64 -4.46 33.38
C ALA A 360 -19.27 -4.63 34.77
N THR A 361 -19.45 -5.87 35.21
CA THR A 361 -19.69 -6.21 36.62
C THR A 361 -18.39 -6.72 37.23
N THR A 362 -17.83 -5.94 38.15
CA THR A 362 -16.75 -6.36 39.06
C THR A 362 -17.30 -7.37 40.08
N PRO A 363 -16.49 -8.37 40.47
CA PRO A 363 -16.27 -8.52 41.92
C PRO A 363 -14.80 -8.71 42.29
N THR A 364 -14.47 -8.06 43.40
CA THR A 364 -13.26 -8.11 44.20
C THR A 364 -12.91 -9.51 44.72
N THR A 365 -11.62 -9.88 44.73
CA THR A 365 -10.97 -10.51 45.91
C THR A 365 -9.44 -10.33 45.85
N LYS A 366 -8.86 -9.93 46.99
CA LYS A 366 -7.42 -9.86 47.28
C LYS A 366 -6.85 -11.26 47.56
N LYS A 367 -5.60 -11.50 47.15
CA LYS A 367 -4.59 -12.28 47.92
C LYS A 367 -3.17 -12.03 47.41
N THR A 368 -2.21 -12.24 48.31
CA THR A 368 -0.86 -11.66 48.42
C THR A 368 0.28 -12.63 48.07
N GLY A 369 1.26 -12.17 47.27
CA GLY A 369 2.72 -12.53 47.21
C GLY A 369 3.16 -13.97 46.84
N PRO A 370 4.47 -14.24 46.57
CA PRO A 370 5.61 -13.34 46.35
C PRO A 370 6.41 -13.56 45.03
N THR A 371 7.21 -12.54 44.71
CA THR A 371 8.40 -12.44 43.83
C THR A 371 8.90 -13.65 43.04
N GLY A 372 8.94 -13.50 41.71
CA GLY A 372 9.80 -14.22 40.77
C GLY A 372 10.18 -13.29 39.61
N ALA A 373 11.47 -13.20 39.31
CA ALA A 373 12.04 -12.32 38.30
C ALA A 373 11.46 -12.58 36.90
N VAL A 374 11.05 -11.52 36.20
CA VAL A 374 10.65 -11.56 34.80
C VAL A 374 11.49 -10.57 34.02
N ILE A 375 12.25 -11.14 33.08
CA ILE A 375 13.00 -10.44 32.03
C ILE A 375 11.98 -9.69 31.17
N PRO A 376 12.15 -8.37 30.90
CA PRO A 376 11.21 -7.66 30.06
C PRO A 376 11.39 -8.10 28.61
N ASN A 377 10.44 -8.90 28.12
CA ASN A 377 10.22 -9.07 26.70
C ASN A 377 9.61 -7.76 26.20
N ALA A 378 10.39 -6.97 25.47
CA ALA A 378 9.92 -5.73 24.86
C ALA A 378 8.96 -6.10 23.72
N ALA A 379 7.66 -6.00 24.02
CA ALA A 379 6.64 -5.86 23.00
C ALA A 379 6.85 -4.52 22.27
N GLY A 380 7.23 -4.60 21.00
CA GLY A 380 7.25 -3.48 20.05
C GLY A 380 6.83 -4.02 18.69
N LYS A 381 5.51 -4.07 18.47
CA LYS A 381 4.89 -4.47 17.19
C LYS A 381 5.01 -3.34 16.16
N CYS A 382 4.99 -3.74 14.89
CA CYS A 382 5.06 -3.02 13.60
C CYS A 382 6.34 -3.35 12.82
N GLU A 383 6.71 -4.62 12.66
CA GLU A 383 7.65 -5.03 11.60
C GLU A 383 6.82 -5.80 10.55
N HIS A 384 6.55 -5.14 9.42
CA HIS A 384 6.00 -5.79 8.22
C HIS A 384 7.17 -6.39 7.44
N SER A 385 7.06 -7.65 7.03
CA SER A 385 8.20 -8.46 6.65
C SER A 385 7.92 -9.28 5.40
N ILE A 386 8.48 -8.88 4.26
CA ILE A 386 8.24 -9.45 2.93
C ILE A 386 8.43 -10.98 2.84
N GLY A 387 9.29 -11.59 3.67
CA GLY A 387 9.84 -12.92 3.47
C GLY A 387 9.03 -14.14 3.93
N SER A 388 7.84 -13.99 4.53
CA SER A 388 7.15 -15.12 5.19
C SER A 388 6.43 -16.12 4.25
N VAL A 389 6.80 -16.22 2.97
CA VAL A 389 6.08 -17.04 1.95
C VAL A 389 6.85 -18.31 1.56
N LEU A 390 7.95 -18.63 2.24
CA LEU A 390 8.78 -19.81 1.93
C LEU A 390 8.77 -20.83 3.09
N ALA A 391 7.63 -21.47 3.33
CA ALA A 391 7.54 -22.69 4.12
C ALA A 391 6.61 -23.73 3.47
#